data_AF-A0A2M8QFC2-F1
#
_entry.id   AF-A0A2M8QFC2-F1
#
_cell.length_a   1.000
_cell.length_b   1.000
_cell.length_c   1.000
_cell.angle_alpha   90.00
_cell.angle_beta   90.00
_cell.angle_gamma   90.00
#
_symmetry.space_group_name_H-M   'P 1'
#
loop_
_entity.id
_entity.type
_entity.pdbx_description
1 polymer ?
#
loop_
_entity_poly.entity_id
_entity_poly.type
_entity_poly.pdbx_seq_one_letter_code
_entity_poly.pdbx_strand_id
1 'polypeptide(L)'
;MPHVSVVMVRMALLWWGVGFTLGGLTLANKGLSFHGGVWTLRTGHIFVLLVGWLVQFSAGVAVWIMPRLVHPGVVTGSGDRGDLRLAWLCCVALNAGVALMALHAPLVWLGGGDVPALRWMPALAGVLWLIAIAAFVANVWPRVRPVIEPLTMTVKE
;
A
#
# COMPACT_ATOMS: atom_id res chain seq x y z
N MET A 1 12.22 1.06 -14.68
CA MET A 1 11.23 1.15 -13.57
C MET A 1 11.92 0.69 -12.29
N PRO A 2 11.75 1.36 -11.14
CA PRO A 2 12.33 0.89 -9.88
C PRO A 2 11.81 -0.48 -9.49
N HIS A 3 12.69 -1.35 -8.98
CA HIS A 3 12.30 -2.72 -8.58
C HIS A 3 11.16 -2.72 -7.56
N VAL A 4 11.18 -1.81 -6.58
CA VAL A 4 10.11 -1.67 -5.57
C VAL A 4 8.73 -1.42 -6.19
N SER A 5 8.65 -0.63 -7.25
CA SER A 5 7.40 -0.35 -7.95
C SER A 5 6.84 -1.61 -8.62
N VAL A 6 7.71 -2.42 -9.24
CA VAL A 6 7.33 -3.71 -9.82
C VAL A 6 6.80 -4.66 -8.74
N VAL A 7 7.47 -4.71 -7.59
CA VAL A 7 7.05 -5.55 -6.45
C VAL A 7 5.71 -5.10 -5.90
N MET A 8 5.51 -3.80 -5.65
CA MET A 8 4.23 -3.27 -5.16
C MET A 8 3.07 -3.62 -6.10
N VAL A 9 3.25 -3.46 -7.41
CA VAL A 9 2.23 -3.79 -8.41
C VAL A 9 1.95 -5.29 -8.46
N ARG A 10 2.99 -6.14 -8.45
CA ARG A 10 2.81 -7.61 -8.41
C ARG A 10 2.07 -8.05 -7.15
N MET A 11 2.49 -7.56 -5.99
CA MET A 11 1.84 -7.86 -4.71
C MET A 11 0.39 -7.34 -4.69
N ALA A 12 0.11 -6.19 -5.30
CA ALA A 12 -1.25 -5.69 -5.41
C ALA A 12 -2.14 -6.60 -6.25
N LEU A 13 -1.63 -7.12 -7.38
CA LEU A 13 -2.34 -8.09 -8.21
C LEU A 13 -2.56 -9.43 -7.50
N LEU A 14 -1.62 -9.85 -6.65
CA LEU A 14 -1.81 -11.02 -5.79
C LEU A 14 -2.95 -10.77 -4.78
N TRP A 15 -2.95 -9.63 -4.11
CA TRP A 15 -4.03 -9.25 -3.20
C TRP A 15 -5.37 -9.11 -3.91
N TRP A 16 -5.39 -8.61 -5.14
CA TRP A 16 -6.59 -8.58 -5.97
C TRP A 16 -7.15 -9.99 -6.17
N GLY A 17 -6.32 -10.94 -6.60
CA GLY A 17 -6.72 -12.34 -6.76
C GLY A 17 -7.29 -12.93 -5.46
N VAL A 18 -6.57 -12.76 -4.35
CA VAL A 18 -7.02 -13.21 -3.02
C VAL A 18 -8.35 -12.56 -2.63
N GLY A 19 -8.47 -11.24 -2.79
CA GLY A 19 -9.67 -10.48 -2.44
C GLY A 19 -10.89 -10.93 -3.25
N PHE A 20 -10.74 -11.17 -4.55
CA PHE A 20 -11.78 -11.72 -5.40
C PHE A 20 -12.22 -13.11 -4.93
N THR A 21 -11.27 -14.00 -4.60
CA THR A 21 -11.58 -15.33 -4.07
C THR A 21 -12.34 -15.26 -2.74
N LEU A 22 -11.90 -14.42 -1.79
CA LEU A 22 -12.58 -14.25 -0.50
C LEU A 22 -14.00 -13.69 -0.67
N GLY A 23 -14.18 -12.72 -1.59
CA GLY A 23 -15.48 -12.15 -1.90
C GLY A 23 -16.42 -13.17 -2.54
N GLY A 24 -15.93 -13.93 -3.52
CA GLY A 24 -16.68 -15.01 -4.16
C GLY A 24 -17.10 -16.08 -3.17
N LEU A 25 -16.21 -16.51 -2.28
CA LEU A 25 -16.51 -17.50 -1.25
C LEU A 25 -17.57 -16.98 -0.25
N THR A 26 -17.46 -15.72 0.15
CA THR A 26 -18.43 -15.09 1.06
C THR A 26 -19.82 -14.98 0.42
N LEU A 27 -19.89 -14.64 -0.88
CA LEU A 27 -21.14 -14.58 -1.62
C LEU A 27 -21.74 -15.97 -1.87
N ALA A 28 -20.92 -16.96 -2.21
CA ALA A 28 -21.36 -18.35 -2.33
C ALA A 28 -21.95 -18.87 -1.01
N ASN A 29 -21.30 -18.57 0.12
CA ASN A 29 -21.83 -18.94 1.43
C ASN A 29 -23.11 -18.18 1.78
N LYS A 30 -23.29 -16.94 1.31
CA LYS A 30 -24.56 -16.23 1.47
C LYS A 30 -25.71 -16.93 0.72
N GLY A 31 -25.45 -17.50 -0.44
CA GLY A 31 -26.46 -18.21 -1.25
C GLY A 31 -26.72 -19.65 -0.80
N LEU A 32 -25.69 -20.38 -0.39
CA LEU A 32 -25.75 -21.82 -0.10
C LEU A 32 -25.67 -22.16 1.40
N SER A 33 -25.25 -21.23 2.25
CA SER A 33 -25.17 -21.37 3.72
C SER A 33 -24.42 -22.62 4.22
N PHE A 34 -23.27 -22.94 3.61
CA PHE A 34 -22.55 -24.19 3.92
C PHE A 34 -21.66 -24.12 5.17
N HIS A 35 -21.11 -22.97 5.56
CA HIS A 35 -20.24 -22.88 6.74
C HIS A 35 -20.22 -21.50 7.40
N GLY A 36 -20.53 -21.44 8.70
CA GLY A 36 -20.63 -20.19 9.47
C GLY A 36 -19.32 -19.39 9.54
N GLY A 37 -18.18 -20.07 9.63
CA GLY A 37 -16.85 -19.43 9.72
C GLY A 37 -16.46 -18.62 8.48
N VAL A 38 -17.09 -18.85 7.31
CA VAL A 38 -16.80 -18.10 6.08
C VAL A 38 -17.12 -16.60 6.24
N TRP A 39 -18.06 -16.24 7.12
CA TRP A 39 -18.38 -14.84 7.37
C TRP A 39 -17.24 -14.04 7.98
N THR A 40 -16.28 -14.70 8.62
CA THR A 40 -15.08 -14.06 9.18
C THR A 40 -14.18 -13.47 8.10
N LEU A 41 -14.24 -14.00 6.87
CA LEU A 41 -13.46 -13.54 5.72
C LEU A 41 -13.92 -12.18 5.19
N ARG A 42 -15.12 -11.71 5.56
CA ARG A 42 -15.70 -10.47 5.05
C ARG A 42 -14.83 -9.26 5.34
N THR A 43 -14.37 -9.11 6.59
CA THR A 43 -13.52 -7.99 6.98
C THR A 43 -12.18 -8.06 6.25
N GLY A 44 -11.57 -9.25 6.15
CA GLY A 44 -10.34 -9.45 5.40
C GLY A 44 -10.48 -9.08 3.92
N HIS A 45 -11.56 -9.51 3.27
CA HIS A 45 -11.89 -9.14 1.87
C HIS A 45 -11.87 -7.63 1.63
N ILE A 46 -12.47 -6.84 2.52
CA ILE A 46 -12.53 -5.37 2.40
C ILE A 46 -11.12 -4.78 2.39
N PHE A 47 -10.28 -5.12 3.36
CA PHE A 47 -8.93 -4.54 3.47
C PHE A 47 -7.97 -5.07 2.40
N VAL A 48 -8.12 -6.33 2.00
CA VAL A 48 -7.35 -6.92 0.89
C VAL A 48 -7.63 -6.17 -0.41
N LEU A 49 -8.89 -5.88 -0.74
CA LEU A 49 -9.22 -5.16 -1.98
C LEU A 49 -8.95 -3.65 -1.91
N LEU A 50 -9.27 -3.00 -0.78
CA LEU A 50 -9.12 -1.56 -0.66
C LEU A 50 -7.65 -1.17 -0.49
N VAL A 51 -6.94 -1.80 0.45
CA VAL A 51 -5.57 -1.42 0.81
C VAL A 51 -4.55 -2.26 0.03
N GLY A 52 -4.71 -3.58 0.05
CA GLY A 52 -3.77 -4.52 -0.57
C GLY A 52 -3.73 -4.42 -2.09
N TRP A 53 -4.88 -4.26 -2.74
CA TRP A 53 -4.98 -4.03 -4.17
C TRP A 53 -4.96 -2.54 -4.53
N LEU A 54 -6.02 -1.79 -4.24
CA LEU A 54 -6.23 -0.47 -4.85
C LEU A 54 -5.18 0.54 -4.40
N VAL A 55 -5.03 0.77 -3.10
CA VAL A 55 -4.07 1.74 -2.56
C VAL A 55 -2.64 1.36 -2.94
N GLN A 56 -2.26 0.09 -2.75
CA GLN A 56 -0.91 -0.37 -3.06
C GLN A 56 -0.57 -0.29 -4.55
N PHE A 57 -1.52 -0.63 -5.43
CA PHE A 57 -1.36 -0.49 -6.88
C PHE A 57 -1.12 0.97 -7.25
N SER A 58 -1.98 1.87 -6.78
CA SER A 58 -1.84 3.32 -7.00
C SER A 58 -0.51 3.85 -6.48
N ALA A 59 -0.08 3.45 -5.28
CA ALA A 59 1.20 3.87 -4.71
C ALA A 59 2.39 3.32 -5.51
N GLY A 60 2.35 2.04 -5.92
CA GLY A 60 3.36 1.43 -6.75
C GLY A 60 3.54 2.14 -8.09
N VAL A 61 2.42 2.47 -8.76
CA VAL A 61 2.41 3.25 -9.99
C VAL A 61 2.94 4.67 -9.75
N ALA A 62 2.49 5.34 -8.68
CA ALA A 62 2.92 6.70 -8.32
C ALA A 62 4.44 6.81 -8.14
N VAL A 63 5.06 5.86 -7.43
CA VAL A 63 6.53 5.82 -7.25
C VAL A 63 7.25 5.83 -8.61
N TRP A 64 6.69 5.16 -9.62
CA TRP A 64 7.28 5.11 -10.96
C TRP A 64 6.92 6.30 -11.87
N ILE A 65 5.65 6.70 -11.93
CA ILE A 65 5.18 7.70 -12.90
C ILE A 65 5.50 9.14 -12.49
N MET A 66 5.59 9.42 -11.18
CA MET A 66 5.85 10.78 -10.71
C MET A 66 7.19 11.32 -11.24
N PRO A 67 7.31 12.64 -11.44
CA PRO A 67 8.54 13.26 -11.94
C PRO A 67 9.76 12.84 -11.14
N ARG A 68 10.93 12.85 -11.77
CA ARG A 68 12.19 12.63 -11.05
C ARG A 68 12.65 13.96 -10.45
N LEU A 69 13.36 13.91 -9.33
CA LEU A 69 14.02 15.08 -8.73
C LEU A 69 15.07 15.60 -9.71
N VAL A 70 14.84 16.80 -10.24
CA VAL A 70 15.82 17.50 -11.08
C VAL A 70 16.68 18.37 -10.17
N HIS A 71 17.98 18.13 -10.17
CA HIS A 71 18.94 18.99 -9.47
C HIS A 71 19.45 20.08 -10.43
N PRO A 72 19.82 21.27 -9.92
CA PRO A 72 20.43 22.32 -10.74
C PRO A 72 21.61 21.77 -11.56
N GLY A 73 21.60 22.01 -12.88
CA GLY A 73 22.63 21.53 -13.81
C GLY A 73 22.43 20.12 -14.39
N VAL A 74 21.36 19.40 -14.03
CA VAL A 74 21.06 18.05 -14.54
C VAL A 74 20.06 18.11 -15.70
N VAL A 75 20.39 17.46 -16.83
CA VAL A 75 19.50 17.34 -18.00
C VAL A 75 18.16 16.70 -17.59
N THR A 76 17.05 17.29 -18.03
CA THR A 76 15.69 16.79 -17.78
C THR A 76 15.59 15.31 -18.15
N GLY A 77 15.40 14.44 -17.15
CA GLY A 77 15.25 12.98 -17.34
C GLY A 77 16.27 12.10 -16.60
N SER A 78 17.41 12.63 -16.17
CA SER A 78 18.46 11.90 -15.41
C SER A 78 18.40 12.09 -13.89
N GLY A 79 17.35 12.74 -13.38
CA GLY A 79 17.11 12.95 -11.95
C GLY A 79 16.88 11.68 -11.11
N ASP A 80 17.02 11.80 -9.79
CA ASP A 80 16.79 10.72 -8.82
C ASP A 80 15.30 10.58 -8.44
N ARG A 81 14.89 9.42 -7.91
CA ARG A 81 13.53 9.14 -7.43
C ARG A 81 13.38 9.32 -5.92
N GLY A 82 14.35 10.01 -5.32
CA GLY A 82 14.50 10.14 -3.87
C GLY A 82 14.88 8.81 -3.22
N ASP A 83 14.84 8.78 -1.89
CA ASP A 83 15.22 7.58 -1.15
C ASP A 83 14.22 6.44 -1.38
N LEU A 84 14.65 5.41 -2.12
CA LEU A 84 13.86 4.21 -2.41
C LEU A 84 13.64 3.33 -1.18
N ARG A 85 14.41 3.51 -0.09
CA ARG A 85 14.18 2.80 1.18
C ARG A 85 12.81 3.17 1.77
N LEU A 86 12.36 4.40 1.59
CA LEU A 86 11.03 4.86 2.00
C LEU A 86 9.92 4.17 1.19
N ALA A 87 10.13 3.96 -0.11
CA ALA A 87 9.19 3.21 -0.94
C ALA A 87 9.11 1.74 -0.52
N TRP A 88 10.24 1.13 -0.15
CA TRP A 88 10.26 -0.23 0.41
C TRP A 88 9.59 -0.31 1.78
N LEU A 89 9.82 0.66 2.66
CA LEU A 89 9.15 0.75 3.95
C LEU A 89 7.63 0.85 3.77
N CYS A 90 7.17 1.70 2.85
CA CYS A 90 5.76 1.77 2.46
C CYS A 90 5.23 0.42 1.98
N CYS A 91 5.96 -0.25 1.07
CA CYS A 91 5.58 -1.56 0.55
C CYS A 91 5.42 -2.59 1.69
N VAL A 92 6.43 -2.73 2.55
CA VAL A 92 6.40 -3.71 3.65
C VAL A 92 5.28 -3.40 4.63
N ALA A 93 5.12 -2.14 5.03
CA ALA A 93 4.12 -1.73 6.00
C ALA A 93 2.68 -1.91 5.48
N LEU A 94 2.41 -1.62 4.19
CA LEU A 94 1.11 -1.90 3.56
C LEU A 94 0.76 -3.39 3.61
N ASN A 95 1.67 -4.24 3.14
CA ASN A 95 1.45 -5.69 3.06
C ASN A 95 1.28 -6.31 4.46
N ALA A 96 2.09 -5.89 5.44
CA ALA A 96 1.97 -6.36 6.81
C ALA A 96 0.64 -5.95 7.45
N GLY A 97 0.21 -4.69 7.29
CA GLY A 97 -1.08 -4.23 7.81
C GLY A 97 -2.28 -4.94 7.16
N VAL A 98 -2.23 -5.19 5.85
CA VAL A 98 -3.24 -5.98 5.13
C VAL A 98 -3.28 -7.41 5.65
N ALA A 99 -2.14 -8.07 5.81
CA ALA A 99 -2.07 -9.43 6.33
C ALA A 99 -2.66 -9.55 7.75
N LEU A 100 -2.32 -8.61 8.65
CA LEU A 100 -2.88 -8.58 10.00
C LEU A 100 -4.41 -8.47 9.97
N MET A 101 -4.96 -7.58 9.15
CA MET A 101 -6.42 -7.40 9.08
C MET A 101 -7.14 -8.53 8.34
N ALA A 102 -6.48 -9.16 7.36
CA ALA A 102 -7.01 -10.33 6.68
C ALA A 102 -7.14 -11.54 7.61
N LEU A 103 -6.17 -11.70 8.52
CA LEU A 103 -6.09 -12.86 9.43
C LEU A 103 -6.82 -12.66 10.76
N HIS A 104 -7.04 -11.42 11.19
CA HIS A 104 -7.60 -11.13 12.53
C HIS A 104 -8.90 -11.88 12.83
N ALA A 105 -9.94 -11.70 12.00
CA ALA A 105 -11.25 -12.31 12.25
C ALA A 105 -11.23 -13.86 12.15
N PRO A 106 -10.57 -14.48 11.15
CA PRO A 106 -10.37 -15.93 11.13
C PRO A 106 -9.66 -16.48 12.37
N LEU A 107 -8.60 -15.82 12.83
CA LEU A 107 -7.83 -16.28 13.99
C LEU A 107 -8.62 -16.16 15.30
N VAL A 108 -9.37 -15.07 15.48
CA VAL A 108 -10.29 -14.89 16.62
C VAL A 108 -11.34 -16.00 16.65
N TRP A 109 -11.93 -16.34 15.49
CA TRP A 109 -12.90 -17.42 15.39
C TRP A 109 -12.30 -18.79 15.70
N LEU A 110 -11.12 -19.10 15.14
CA LEU A 110 -10.40 -20.36 15.41
C LEU A 110 -9.97 -20.49 16.88
N GLY A 111 -9.66 -19.36 17.53
CA GLY A 111 -9.29 -19.31 18.94
C GLY A 111 -10.47 -19.41 19.91
N GLY A 112 -11.70 -19.60 19.43
CA GLY A 112 -12.90 -19.70 20.27
C GLY A 112 -13.48 -18.35 20.73
N GLY A 113 -13.07 -17.24 20.12
CA GLY A 113 -13.57 -15.90 20.44
C GLY A 113 -12.48 -14.98 21.01
N ASP A 114 -12.58 -14.61 22.28
CA ASP A 114 -11.71 -13.57 22.87
C ASP A 114 -10.30 -14.11 23.16
N VAL A 115 -9.38 -13.88 22.22
CA VAL A 115 -7.95 -14.14 22.38
C VAL A 115 -7.24 -12.81 22.66
N PRO A 116 -6.76 -12.55 23.89
CA PRO A 116 -6.23 -11.24 24.29
C PRO A 116 -5.10 -10.72 23.39
N ALA A 117 -4.24 -11.62 22.91
CA ALA A 117 -3.13 -11.28 22.02
C ALA A 117 -3.60 -10.74 20.65
N LEU A 118 -4.75 -11.20 20.14
CA LEU A 118 -5.25 -10.81 18.81
C LEU A 118 -5.95 -9.44 18.82
N ARG A 119 -6.40 -8.97 19.99
CA ARG A 119 -7.13 -7.69 20.14
C ARG A 119 -6.34 -6.48 19.64
N TRP A 120 -5.01 -6.57 19.68
CA TRP A 120 -4.12 -5.49 19.26
C TRP A 120 -3.77 -5.51 17.77
N MET A 121 -4.11 -6.58 17.03
CA MET A 121 -3.77 -6.69 15.62
C MET A 121 -4.35 -5.55 14.76
N PRO A 122 -5.61 -5.10 14.93
CA PRO A 122 -6.13 -3.99 14.15
C PRO A 122 -5.42 -2.66 14.44
N ALA A 123 -5.08 -2.41 15.71
CA ALA A 123 -4.32 -1.23 16.11
C ALA A 123 -2.92 -1.24 15.48
N LEU A 124 -2.23 -2.39 15.52
CA LEU A 124 -0.92 -2.56 14.89
C LEU A 124 -0.99 -2.36 13.36
N ALA A 125 -2.03 -2.89 12.70
CA ALA A 125 -2.26 -2.66 11.28
C ALA A 125 -2.44 -1.16 10.97
N GLY A 126 -3.21 -0.45 11.80
CA GLY A 126 -3.36 1.00 11.70
C GLY A 126 -2.04 1.77 11.81
N VAL A 127 -1.19 1.40 12.78
CA VAL A 127 0.15 2.00 12.92
C VAL A 127 1.01 1.74 11.68
N LEU A 128 0.99 0.52 11.15
CA LEU A 128 1.72 0.18 9.93
C LEU A 128 1.24 1.00 8.72
N TRP A 129 -0.07 1.22 8.57
CA TRP A 129 -0.58 2.06 7.49
C TRP A 129 -0.22 3.53 7.67
N LEU A 130 -0.18 4.06 8.89
CA LEU A 130 0.33 5.40 9.15
C LEU A 130 1.81 5.53 8.76
N ILE A 131 2.63 4.54 9.09
CA ILE A 131 4.03 4.47 8.66
C ILE A 131 4.12 4.42 7.13
N ALA A 132 3.28 3.62 6.47
CA ALA A 132 3.25 3.53 5.02
C ALA A 132 2.90 4.88 4.37
N ILE A 133 1.89 5.57 4.88
CA ILE A 133 1.49 6.91 4.41
C ILE A 133 2.64 7.89 4.59
N ALA A 134 3.24 7.95 5.77
CA ALA A 134 4.35 8.86 6.06
C ALA A 134 5.55 8.59 5.12
N ALA A 135 5.94 7.33 4.95
CA ALA A 135 7.04 6.94 4.08
C ALA A 135 6.74 7.25 2.60
N PHE A 136 5.50 7.01 2.14
CA PHE A 136 5.07 7.33 0.79
C PHE A 136 5.10 8.84 0.52
N VAL A 137 4.52 9.63 1.42
CA VAL A 137 4.51 11.10 1.32
C VAL A 137 5.94 11.63 1.32
N ALA A 138 6.80 11.16 2.23
CA ALA A 138 8.20 11.57 2.28
C ALA A 138 8.98 11.25 0.98
N ASN A 139 8.68 10.13 0.31
CA ASN A 139 9.31 9.80 -0.98
C ASN A 139 8.74 10.62 -2.16
N VAL A 140 7.42 10.79 -2.23
CA VAL A 140 6.75 11.31 -3.44
C VAL A 140 6.58 12.83 -3.39
N TRP A 141 6.28 13.41 -2.22
CA TRP A 141 5.98 14.83 -2.10
C TRP A 141 7.09 15.78 -2.60
N PRO A 142 8.38 15.53 -2.33
CA PRO A 142 9.46 16.37 -2.85
C PRO A 142 9.51 16.40 -4.39
N ARG A 143 8.99 15.37 -5.05
CA ARG A 143 9.00 15.22 -6.53
C ARG A 143 7.87 15.98 -7.22
N VAL A 144 6.84 16.37 -6.47
CA VAL A 144 5.69 17.14 -6.96
C VAL A 144 5.88 18.63 -6.69
N ARG A 145 6.71 19.00 -5.70
CA ARG A 145 7.03 20.39 -5.41
C ARG A 145 7.80 21.01 -6.59
N PRO A 146 7.32 22.13 -7.17
CA PRO A 146 8.07 22.83 -8.19
C PRO A 146 9.36 23.39 -7.59
N VAL A 147 10.50 23.11 -8.24
CA VAL A 147 11.74 23.83 -8.00
C VAL A 147 11.60 25.17 -8.70
N ILE A 148 11.11 26.19 -7.98
CA ILE A 148 11.12 27.56 -8.48
C ILE A 148 12.54 28.09 -8.23
N GLU A 149 13.46 27.78 -9.15
CA GLU A 149 14.67 28.60 -9.25
C GLU A 149 14.21 29.95 -9.82
N PRO A 150 14.41 31.09 -9.13
CA PRO A 150 14.14 32.38 -9.73
C PRO A 150 15.00 32.47 -10.98
N LEU A 151 14.36 32.64 -12.15
CA LEU A 151 15.03 32.92 -13.40
C LEU A 151 15.86 34.20 -13.22
N THR A 152 17.10 34.09 -12.78
CA THR A 152 18.08 35.17 -12.89
C THR A 152 18.36 35.34 -14.37
N MET A 153 17.53 36.16 -15.02
CA MET A 153 17.83 36.67 -16.34
C MET A 153 19.03 37.59 -16.19
N THR A 154 20.23 37.04 -16.36
CA THR A 154 21.43 37.84 -16.58
C THR A 154 21.29 38.49 -17.96
N VAL A 155 20.65 39.65 -17.99
CA VAL A 155 20.73 40.59 -19.11
C VAL A 155 22.18 41.08 -19.09
N LYS A 156 22.99 40.66 -20.06
CA LYS A 156 24.25 41.32 -20.36
C LYS A 156 23.92 42.60 -21.12
N GLU A 157 24.22 43.75 -20.49
CA GLU A 157 24.32 45.05 -21.14
C GLU A 157 25.55 45.11 -22.07
#